data_AF-A0A7S1VJM8-F1
#
_entry.id   AF-A0A7S1VJM8-F1
#
_cell.length_a   1.000
_cell.length_b   1.000
_cell.length_c   1.000
_cell.angle_alpha   90.00
_cell.angle_beta   90.00
_cell.angle_gamma   90.00
#
_symmetry.space_group_name_H-M   'P 1'
#
loop_
_entity.id
_entity.type
_entity.pdbx_description
1 polymer ?
#
loop_
_entity_poly.entity_id
_entity_poly.type
_entity_poly.pdbx_seq_one_letter_code
_entity_poly.pdbx_strand_id
1 'polypeptide(L)'
;CFRPSPSVLNHMNELLISRFWQILLGIFTILLLFGAQIQWLFLPKEADIVFDVLFTIALVVFSLDIVLRCYLEPNYFNFCGSGSNVNGEQGRAVNAWGGCHIGSFMFWCDFISTLTLLYNITYINRTLTEESGFE
;
A
#
# COMPACT_ATOMS: atom_id res chain seq x y z
N CYS A 1 -11.06 -2.04 14.77
CA CYS A 1 -10.41 -0.81 14.28
C CYS A 1 -10.21 0.12 15.47
N PHE A 2 -8.96 0.39 15.86
CA PHE A 2 -8.64 1.29 16.97
C PHE A 2 -8.90 2.72 16.49
N ARG A 3 -9.83 3.45 17.11
CA ARG A 3 -10.18 4.82 16.68
C ARG A 3 -9.23 5.80 17.36
N PRO A 4 -8.24 6.38 16.65
CA PRO A 4 -7.31 7.33 17.27
C PRO A 4 -8.04 8.60 17.69
N SER A 5 -7.46 9.33 18.64
CA SER A 5 -7.99 10.62 19.10
C SER A 5 -8.00 11.67 17.96
N PRO A 6 -8.99 12.57 17.89
CA PRO A 6 -9.17 13.50 16.76
C PRO A 6 -8.00 14.47 16.55
N SER A 7 -7.24 14.80 17.59
CA SER A 7 -6.05 15.64 17.49
C SER A 7 -4.92 15.00 16.68
N VAL A 8 -4.71 13.69 16.87
CA VAL A 8 -3.69 12.92 16.14
C VAL A 8 -4.08 12.75 14.67
N LEU A 9 -5.39 12.57 14.41
CA LEU A 9 -5.93 12.43 13.07
C LEU A 9 -5.65 13.67 12.20
N ASN A 10 -5.83 14.87 12.76
CA ASN A 10 -5.60 16.12 12.03
C ASN A 10 -4.11 16.32 11.65
N HIS A 11 -3.19 16.02 12.57
CA HIS A 11 -1.75 16.11 12.29
C HIS A 11 -1.31 15.09 11.23
N MET A 12 -1.83 13.85 11.31
CA MET A 12 -1.54 12.82 10.31
C MET A 12 -2.08 13.20 8.93
N ASN A 13 -3.27 13.79 8.87
CA ASN A 13 -3.87 14.23 7.60
C ASN A 13 -3.09 15.38 6.96
N GLU A 14 -2.58 16.33 7.75
CA GLU A 14 -1.71 17.40 7.25
C GLU A 14 -0.41 16.86 6.65
N LEU A 15 0.19 15.84 7.27
CA LEU A 15 1.39 15.19 6.74
C LEU A 15 1.10 14.47 5.40
N LEU A 16 -0.05 13.83 5.27
CA LEU A 16 -0.43 13.07 4.08
C LEU A 16 -0.85 13.94 2.90
N ILE A 17 -1.52 15.06 3.18
CA ILE A 17 -1.88 16.09 2.18
C ILE A 17 -0.65 16.91 1.74
N SER A 18 0.46 16.82 2.46
CA SER A 18 1.66 17.56 2.09
C SER A 18 2.13 17.19 0.68
N ARG A 19 2.41 18.21 -0.14
CA ARG A 19 2.95 18.00 -1.50
C ARG A 19 4.26 17.21 -1.48
N PHE A 20 5.03 17.38 -0.41
CA PHE A 20 6.27 16.64 -0.21
C PHE A 20 6.03 15.13 -0.15
N TRP A 21 5.04 14.67 0.62
CA TRP A 21 4.69 13.25 0.73
C TRP A 21 4.23 12.68 -0.62
N GLN A 22 3.38 13.40 -1.34
CA GLN A 22 2.90 12.99 -2.66
C GLN A 22 4.03 12.90 -3.70
N ILE A 23 4.95 13.87 -3.71
CA ILE A 23 6.12 13.84 -4.61
C ILE A 23 7.03 12.67 -4.26
N LEU A 24 7.28 12.43 -2.97
CA LEU A 24 8.12 11.34 -2.49
C LEU A 24 7.55 9.96 -2.89
N LEU A 25 6.25 9.73 -2.66
CA LEU A 25 5.56 8.52 -3.12
C LEU A 25 5.57 8.40 -4.65
N GLY A 26 5.38 9.50 -5.37
CA GLY A 26 5.46 9.52 -6.83
C GLY A 26 6.83 9.10 -7.35
N ILE A 27 7.91 9.62 -6.75
CA ILE A 27 9.29 9.24 -7.10
C ILE A 27 9.51 7.74 -6.83
N PHE A 28 9.11 7.23 -5.67
CA PHE A 28 9.23 5.81 -5.37
C PHE A 28 8.40 4.95 -6.32
N THR A 29 7.21 5.39 -6.71
CA THR A 29 6.35 4.68 -7.68
C THR A 29 7.02 4.58 -9.05
N ILE A 30 7.57 5.69 -9.56
CA ILE A 30 8.30 5.71 -10.84
C ILE A 30 9.52 4.80 -10.74
N LEU A 31 10.27 4.89 -9.64
CA LEU A 31 11.42 4.04 -9.41
C LEU A 31 11.04 2.56 -9.36
N LEU A 32 9.90 2.19 -8.79
CA LEU A 32 9.42 0.80 -8.81
C LEU A 32 9.05 0.33 -10.21
N LEU A 33 8.36 1.17 -10.98
CA LEU A 33 7.91 0.84 -12.33
C LEU A 33 9.08 0.63 -13.30
N PHE A 34 10.11 1.48 -13.20
CA PHE A 34 11.24 1.47 -14.13
C PHE A 34 12.52 0.85 -13.54
N GLY A 35 12.58 0.61 -12.23
CA GLY A 35 13.80 0.18 -11.54
C GLY A 35 14.33 -1.16 -12.03
N ALA A 36 13.44 -2.14 -12.23
CA ALA A 36 13.82 -3.45 -12.77
C ALA A 36 14.39 -3.36 -14.20
N GLN A 37 13.86 -2.46 -15.03
CA GLN A 37 14.32 -2.24 -16.40
C GLN A 37 15.66 -1.49 -16.42
N ILE A 38 15.83 -0.51 -15.52
CA ILE A 38 17.08 0.23 -15.35
C ILE A 38 18.20 -0.69 -14.87
N GLN A 39 17.92 -1.58 -13.91
CA GLN A 39 18.89 -2.56 -13.39
C GLN A 39 19.42 -3.45 -14.52
N TRP A 40 18.53 -3.95 -15.38
CA TRP A 40 18.93 -4.79 -16.52
C TRP A 40 19.71 -4.05 -17.61
N LEU A 41 19.44 -2.76 -17.82
CA LEU A 41 19.97 -2.03 -18.96
C LEU A 41 21.28 -1.28 -18.65
N PHE A 42 21.47 -0.82 -17.41
CA PHE A 42 22.51 0.17 -17.10
C PHE A 42 23.57 -0.26 -16.09
N LEU A 43 23.37 -1.32 -15.31
CA LEU A 43 24.26 -1.57 -14.16
C LEU A 43 24.95 -2.95 -14.13
N PRO A 44 26.23 -3.00 -13.70
CA PRO A 44 26.93 -4.25 -13.41
C PRO A 44 26.37 -4.91 -12.14
N LYS A 45 26.67 -6.20 -11.96
CA LYS A 45 26.16 -7.09 -10.88
C LYS A 45 26.35 -6.55 -9.45
N GLU A 46 27.24 -5.59 -9.25
CA GLU A 46 27.48 -4.96 -7.96
C GLU A 46 26.33 -4.03 -7.52
N ALA A 47 25.54 -3.53 -8.46
CA ALA A 47 24.43 -2.62 -8.16
C ALA A 47 23.16 -3.33 -7.67
N ASP A 48 23.06 -4.65 -7.85
CA ASP A 48 21.87 -5.43 -7.45
C ASP A 48 21.53 -5.19 -5.96
N ILE A 49 22.55 -5.10 -5.11
CA ILE A 49 22.36 -4.86 -3.67
C ILE A 49 21.78 -3.48 -3.36
N VAL A 50 22.16 -2.46 -4.14
CA VAL A 50 21.68 -1.09 -3.95
C VAL A 50 20.21 -0.98 -4.34
N PHE A 51 19.82 -1.61 -5.46
CA PHE A 51 18.42 -1.66 -5.88
C PHE A 51 17.55 -2.45 -4.89
N ASP A 52 18.04 -3.59 -4.39
CA ASP A 52 17.33 -4.37 -3.35
C ASP A 52 17.08 -3.53 -2.08
N VAL A 53 18.09 -2.82 -1.56
CA VAL A 53 17.93 -1.95 -0.38
C VAL A 53 16.93 -0.83 -0.67
N LEU A 54 17.01 -0.23 -1.86
CA LEU A 54 16.16 0.89 -2.22
C LEU A 54 14.69 0.47 -2.41
N PHE A 55 14.44 -0.69 -3.01
CA PHE A 55 13.10 -1.29 -3.09
C PHE A 55 12.57 -1.68 -1.71
N THR A 56 13.43 -2.16 -0.81
CA THR A 56 13.04 -2.44 0.58
C THR A 56 12.60 -1.17 1.31
N ILE A 57 13.33 -0.06 1.14
CA ILE A 57 12.93 1.24 1.71
C ILE A 57 11.60 1.71 1.11
N ALA A 58 11.43 1.60 -0.21
CA ALA A 58 10.18 1.94 -0.88
C ALA A 58 9.00 1.12 -0.30
N LEU A 59 9.20 -0.19 -0.07
CA LEU A 59 8.19 -1.07 0.53
C LEU A 59 7.78 -0.60 1.92
N VAL A 60 8.73 -0.21 2.77
CA VAL A 60 8.42 0.32 4.11
C VAL A 60 7.63 1.63 4.01
N VAL A 61 8.02 2.53 3.11
CA VAL A 61 7.31 3.81 2.90
C VAL A 61 5.88 3.58 2.40
N PHE A 62 5.68 2.69 1.41
CA PHE A 62 4.34 2.34 0.93
C PHE A 62 3.50 1.64 2.00
N SER A 63 4.11 0.75 2.79
CA SER A 63 3.40 0.09 3.90
C SER A 63 2.92 1.10 4.94
N LEU A 64 3.74 2.10 5.26
CA LEU A 64 3.35 3.20 6.15
C LEU A 64 2.23 4.05 5.53
N ASP A 65 2.29 4.36 4.23
CA ASP A 65 1.22 5.09 3.53
C ASP A 65 -0.12 4.35 3.61
N ILE A 66 -0.10 3.04 3.38
CA ILE A 66 -1.28 2.18 3.50
C ILE A 66 -1.81 2.21 4.93
N VAL A 67 -0.96 2.00 5.93
CA VAL A 67 -1.35 2.04 7.35
C VAL A 67 -1.96 3.39 7.71
N LEU A 68 -1.40 4.50 7.22
CA LEU A 68 -1.95 5.83 7.44
C LEU A 68 -3.34 6.00 6.80
N ARG A 69 -3.53 5.53 5.55
CA ARG A 69 -4.85 5.54 4.89
C ARG A 69 -5.87 4.67 5.63
N CYS A 70 -5.44 3.54 6.19
CA CYS A 70 -6.29 2.69 7.03
C CYS A 70 -6.80 3.42 8.28
N TYR A 71 -6.03 4.34 8.83
CA TYR A 71 -6.43 5.16 9.98
C TYR A 71 -7.30 6.35 9.60
N LEU A 72 -7.01 7.00 8.47
CA LEU A 72 -7.70 8.22 8.05
C LEU A 72 -9.05 7.94 7.39
N GLU A 73 -9.16 6.86 6.62
CA GLU A 73 -10.37 6.51 5.90
C GLU A 73 -11.12 5.37 6.62
N PRO A 74 -12.20 5.66 7.36
CA PRO A 74 -12.96 4.63 8.06
C PRO A 74 -13.63 3.62 7.12
N ASN A 75 -13.73 3.93 5.83
CA ASN A 75 -14.27 3.07 4.78
C ASN A 75 -13.18 2.33 3.97
N TYR A 76 -11.90 2.42 4.35
CA TYR A 76 -10.80 1.81 3.59
C TYR A 76 -10.93 0.27 3.55
N PHE A 77 -11.26 -0.32 4.70
CA PHE A 77 -11.57 -1.75 4.87
C PHE A 77 -13.07 -1.96 5.10
N ASN A 78 -13.92 -1.49 4.18
CA ASN A 78 -15.37 -1.65 4.34
C ASN A 78 -15.81 -3.12 4.15
N PHE A 79 -15.45 -3.99 5.10
CA PHE A 79 -16.10 -5.28 5.31
C PHE A 79 -17.53 -4.97 5.76
N CYS A 80 -18.53 -5.55 5.10
CA CYS A 80 -19.95 -5.33 5.36
C CYS A 80 -20.34 -4.91 6.79
N GLY A 81 -21.18 -3.87 6.88
CA GLY A 81 -22.12 -3.74 8.00
C GLY A 81 -21.57 -3.09 9.27
N SER A 82 -21.36 -1.78 9.21
CA SER A 82 -21.83 -0.91 10.30
C SER A 82 -22.13 0.45 9.74
N GLY A 83 -23.40 0.65 9.39
CA GLY A 83 -23.97 1.99 9.23
C GLY A 83 -23.79 2.74 10.54
N SER A 84 -22.71 3.52 10.64
CA SER A 84 -22.65 4.58 11.64
C SER A 84 -23.47 5.72 11.09
N ASN A 85 -24.74 5.77 11.55
CA ASN A 85 -25.58 6.95 11.50
C ASN A 85 -24.80 8.14 12.10
N VAL A 86 -24.17 8.94 11.24
CA VAL A 86 -23.68 10.27 11.61
C VAL A 86 -24.71 11.26 11.06
N ASN A 87 -25.71 11.52 11.90
CA ASN A 87 -26.66 12.63 11.87
C ASN A 87 -27.18 13.09 10.49
N GLY A 88 -28.44 12.73 10.20
CA GLY A 88 -29.40 13.79 9.93
C GLY A 88 -30.19 13.78 8.62
N GLU A 89 -30.04 12.82 7.71
CA GLU A 89 -30.96 12.73 6.56
C GLU A 89 -31.54 11.33 6.35
N GLN A 90 -32.85 11.31 6.46
CA GLN A 90 -33.78 10.21 6.40
C GLN A 90 -33.94 9.77 4.94
N GLY A 91 -33.34 8.66 4.54
CA GLY A 91 -33.44 8.24 3.14
C GLY A 91 -32.93 6.85 2.81
N ARG A 92 -33.82 5.86 2.99
CA ARG A 92 -33.78 4.52 2.40
C ARG A 92 -32.72 3.55 2.93
N ALA A 93 -33.20 2.65 3.79
CA ALA A 93 -32.67 1.31 3.90
C ALA A 93 -32.73 0.61 2.53
N VAL A 94 -31.64 0.68 1.77
CA VAL A 94 -31.45 -0.12 0.56
C VAL A 94 -30.79 -1.43 1.00
N ASN A 95 -31.60 -2.48 1.09
CA ASN A 95 -31.25 -3.90 1.02
C ASN A 95 -29.87 -4.29 1.58
N ALA A 96 -29.87 -4.74 2.85
CA ALA A 96 -28.72 -5.31 3.58
C ALA A 96 -28.12 -6.60 2.98
N TRP A 97 -28.36 -6.89 1.71
CA TRP A 97 -27.95 -8.09 0.97
C TRP A 97 -27.28 -7.75 -0.38
N GLY A 98 -26.90 -6.48 -0.60
CA GLY A 98 -26.19 -6.05 -1.80
C GLY A 98 -24.67 -5.98 -1.57
N GLY A 99 -23.95 -7.05 -1.91
CA GLY A 99 -22.52 -7.04 -2.18
C GLY A 99 -21.61 -6.77 -0.98
N CYS A 100 -21.14 -7.83 -0.32
CA CYS A 100 -20.00 -7.72 0.58
C CYS A 100 -18.72 -7.52 -0.21
N HIS A 101 -18.30 -6.27 -0.38
CA HIS A 101 -17.03 -5.96 -1.01
C HIS A 101 -15.91 -6.07 0.04
N ILE A 102 -14.95 -6.95 -0.22
CA ILE A 102 -13.82 -7.17 0.68
C ILE A 102 -12.80 -6.05 0.40
N GLY A 103 -12.86 -4.97 1.19
CA GLY A 103 -12.01 -3.79 1.00
C GLY A 103 -12.41 -2.87 -0.16
N SER A 104 -11.89 -1.64 -0.13
CA SER A 104 -12.07 -0.65 -1.20
C SER A 104 -11.24 -0.99 -2.44
N PHE A 105 -11.58 -0.40 -3.60
CA PHE A 105 -10.74 -0.51 -4.81
C PHE A 105 -9.31 -0.02 -4.55
N MET A 106 -9.16 1.07 -3.80
CA MET A 106 -7.85 1.61 -3.40
C MET A 106 -7.06 0.61 -2.56
N PHE A 107 -7.70 -0.07 -1.61
CA PHE A 107 -7.05 -1.13 -0.84
C PHE A 107 -6.47 -2.22 -1.75
N TRP A 108 -7.22 -2.68 -2.75
CA TRP A 108 -6.73 -3.70 -3.69
C TRP A 108 -5.58 -3.20 -4.56
N CYS A 109 -5.63 -1.95 -5.03
CA CYS A 109 -4.52 -1.34 -5.75
C CYS A 109 -3.25 -1.29 -4.89
N ASP A 110 -3.38 -0.83 -3.65
CA ASP A 110 -2.27 -0.72 -2.71
C ASP A 110 -1.73 -2.11 -2.31
N PHE A 111 -2.61 -3.10 -2.13
CA PHE A 111 -2.25 -4.49 -1.83
C PHE A 111 -1.49 -5.16 -2.98
N ILE A 112 -2.02 -5.08 -4.21
CA ILE A 112 -1.37 -5.65 -5.40
C ILE A 112 -0.05 -4.93 -5.69
N SER A 113 0.02 -3.62 -5.46
CA SER A 113 1.27 -2.86 -5.60
C SER A 113 2.33 -3.36 -4.61
N THR A 114 1.97 -3.50 -3.32
CA THR A 114 2.88 -4.03 -2.29
C THR A 114 3.31 -5.46 -2.58
N LEU A 115 2.39 -6.30 -3.07
CA LEU A 115 2.68 -7.69 -3.46
C LEU A 115 3.63 -7.78 -4.66
N THR A 116 3.42 -6.92 -5.67
CA THR A 116 4.32 -6.82 -6.82
C THR A 116 5.71 -6.37 -6.39
N LEU A 117 5.79 -5.45 -5.43
CA LEU A 117 7.03 -5.00 -4.83
C LEU A 117 7.75 -6.14 -4.10
N LEU A 118 6.99 -6.91 -3.31
CA LEU A 118 7.49 -8.08 -2.58
C LEU A 118 8.06 -9.14 -3.54
N TYR A 119 7.42 -9.34 -4.70
CA TYR A 119 7.91 -10.26 -5.74
C TYR A 119 9.20 -9.78 -6.41
N ASN A 120 9.40 -8.46 -6.52
CA ASN A 120 10.63 -7.88 -7.07
C ASN A 120 11.81 -7.90 -6.09
N ILE A 121 11.56 -8.08 -4.78
CA ILE A 121 12.64 -8.22 -3.80
C ILE A 121 13.26 -9.62 -3.98
N THR A 122 14.48 -9.63 -4.49
CA THR A 122 15.25 -10.82 -4.88
C THR A 122 15.45 -11.82 -3.72
N TYR A 123 15.38 -11.35 -2.47
CA TYR A 123 15.62 -12.13 -1.25
C TYR A 123 14.60 -13.25 -1.02
N ILE A 124 13.34 -13.10 -1.44
CA ILE A 124 12.30 -14.16 -1.30
C ILE A 124 12.36 -15.15 -2.46
N ASN A 125 12.65 -14.66 -3.67
CA ASN A 125 12.68 -15.50 -4.86
C ASN A 125 13.89 -16.47 -4.84
N ARG A 126 15.02 -16.06 -4.25
CA ARG A 126 16.17 -16.95 -4.05
C ARG A 126 15.85 -18.16 -3.17
N THR A 127 15.08 -17.98 -2.10
CA THR A 127 14.71 -19.07 -1.18
C THR A 127 13.82 -20.12 -1.86
N LEU A 128 12.92 -19.69 -2.75
CA LEU A 128 12.07 -20.60 -3.52
C LEU A 128 12.86 -21.35 -4.62
N THR A 129 13.89 -20.70 -5.18
CA THR A 129 14.73 -21.32 -6.21
C THR A 129 15.64 -22.39 -5.60
N GLU A 130 16.15 -22.19 -4.38
CA GLU A 130 16.95 -23.19 -3.65
C GLU A 130 16.16 -24.46 -3.30
N GLU A 131 14.86 -24.36 -3.01
CA GLU A 131 14.02 -25.56 -2.76
C GLU A 131 13.71 -26.37 -4.03
N SER A 132 13.71 -25.73 -5.22
CA SER A 132 13.48 -26.40 -6.50
C SER A 132 14.73 -26.97 -7.19
N GLY A 133 15.92 -26.75 -6.63
CA GLY A 133 17.21 -27.21 -7.17
C GLY A 133 17.69 -28.57 -6.65
N PHE A 134 16.82 -29.31 -5.96
CA PHE A 134 17.09 -30.67 -5.47
C PHE A 134 16.38 -31.72 -6.36
N GLU A 135 16.68 -31.75 -7.66
CA GLU A 135 16.48 -32.92 -8.54
C GLU A 135 17.65 -33.08 -9.50
#